data_AF-A0A4R7DUA0-F1
#
_entry.id   AF-A0A4R7DUA0-F1
#
_cell.length_a   1.000
_cell.length_b   1.000
_cell.length_c   1.000
_cell.angle_alpha   90.00
_cell.angle_beta   90.00
_cell.angle_gamma   90.00
#
_symmetry.space_group_name_H-M   'P 1'
#
loop_
_entity.id
_entity.type
_entity.pdbx_description
1 polymer ?
#
loop_
_entity_poly.entity_id
_entity_poly.type
_entity_poly.pdbx_seq_one_letter_code
_entity_poly.pdbx_strand_id
1 'polypeptide(L)'
;MEEQTDNIDAAQNNSSNNESLLSQLVYRYQHINELTLGNLKRGEYLFSTPFELNDGNEGYPKLVLHGDKEAYLRFSYWVLCGCADSLYRLSAQEVSESSEKFNRISYKVSQLSSKRPLLVEHFKELLKSAIDDLGFNGEPMLCALIAKLEKYLLDLLLTDINKRYSTLSFSKSATNPTMWGHYADADKGMVIVHETENNKVEVELPVPTFLRMSSVNEKIDGGYEIKGLGTSNKGELSLEQVSYRKNRPQINLFHWFSNKFFFSESEYHYNYPESFRASQQPKDHEKFSAILNRP
;
A
#
# COMPACT_ATOMS: atom_id res chain seq x y z
N MET A 1 44.79 -0.02 62.68
CA MET A 1 43.66 -0.23 61.76
C MET A 1 43.66 0.99 60.86
N GLU A 2 44.58 1.04 59.90
CA GLU A 2 44.40 0.54 58.51
C GLU A 2 43.34 1.39 57.80
N GLU A 3 43.54 2.09 56.69
CA GLU A 3 44.59 2.31 55.67
C GLU A 3 44.30 3.74 55.09
N GLN A 4 45.28 4.60 54.75
CA GLN A 4 45.88 4.77 53.41
C GLN A 4 44.84 4.64 52.25
N THR A 5 44.63 5.56 51.32
CA THR A 5 45.52 6.55 50.66
C THR A 5 44.67 7.50 49.79
N ASP A 6 45.06 8.78 49.78
CA ASP A 6 45.30 9.70 48.64
C ASP A 6 44.30 9.76 47.47
N ASN A 7 43.67 10.92 47.21
CA ASN A 7 44.17 12.03 46.37
C ASN A 7 44.43 11.57 44.92
N ILE A 8 43.97 12.19 43.82
CA ILE A 8 43.70 13.59 43.51
C ILE A 8 43.23 13.64 42.03
N ASP A 9 42.67 14.78 41.60
CA ASP A 9 42.54 15.27 40.21
C ASP A 9 41.31 14.95 39.34
N ALA A 10 40.45 15.97 39.27
CA ALA A 10 40.30 16.82 38.10
C ALA A 10 40.14 16.16 36.72
N ALA A 11 38.89 15.85 36.36
CA ALA A 11 38.41 15.87 34.98
C ALA A 11 36.89 16.08 34.91
N GLN A 12 36.39 17.14 35.54
CA GLN A 12 35.10 17.72 35.15
C GLN A 12 35.34 18.65 33.98
N ASN A 13 35.19 18.14 32.75
CA ASN A 13 34.69 18.83 31.54
C ASN A 13 35.01 17.98 30.31
N ASN A 14 33.99 17.81 29.46
CA ASN A 14 33.97 17.19 28.12
C ASN A 14 33.33 15.79 28.06
N SER A 15 32.00 15.75 28.21
CA SER A 15 31.17 14.78 27.49
C SER A 15 29.92 15.47 26.92
N SER A 16 30.10 16.64 26.32
CA SER A 16 29.21 17.09 25.25
C SER A 16 29.51 16.25 23.99
N ASN A 17 28.45 15.70 23.40
CA ASN A 17 28.39 15.14 22.05
C ASN A 17 29.05 13.78 21.84
N ASN A 18 28.30 12.72 22.16
CA ASN A 18 28.36 11.44 21.42
C ASN A 18 27.01 10.74 21.60
N GLU A 19 25.95 11.28 20.98
CA GLU A 19 24.94 10.38 20.42
C GLU A 19 25.67 9.57 19.35
N SER A 20 26.25 8.45 19.75
CA SER A 20 26.84 7.50 18.83
C SER A 20 25.79 7.20 17.77
N LEU A 21 26.17 7.25 16.50
CA LEU A 21 25.42 6.59 15.43
C LEU A 21 25.13 5.17 15.91
N LEU A 22 23.91 4.92 16.39
CA LEU A 22 23.57 3.66 17.04
C LEU A 22 23.42 2.64 15.93
N SER A 23 24.48 1.88 15.67
CA SER A 23 24.34 0.70 14.84
C SER A 23 23.45 -0.30 15.57
N GLN A 24 22.39 -0.75 14.91
CA GLN A 24 21.46 -1.71 15.49
C GLN A 24 21.35 -2.92 14.56
N LEU A 25 21.33 -4.11 15.15
CA LEU A 25 20.97 -5.30 14.42
C LEU A 25 19.45 -5.39 14.27
N VAL A 26 19.01 -5.73 13.05
CA VAL A 26 17.63 -6.07 12.75
C VAL A 26 17.60 -7.39 11.98
N TYR A 27 16.53 -8.15 12.16
CA TYR A 27 16.47 -9.56 11.78
C TYR A 27 15.32 -9.79 10.84
N ARG A 28 15.57 -10.43 9.70
CA ARG A 28 14.52 -10.83 8.75
C ARG A 28 14.45 -12.36 8.67
N TYR A 29 13.25 -12.90 8.88
CA TYR A 29 12.98 -14.33 8.77
C TYR A 29 12.66 -14.70 7.33
N GLN A 30 13.21 -15.80 6.82
CA GLN A 30 12.87 -16.33 5.50
C GLN A 30 12.73 -17.86 5.50
N HIS A 31 11.77 -18.35 4.72
CA HIS A 31 11.64 -19.77 4.39
C HIS A 31 12.83 -20.22 3.51
N ILE A 32 13.36 -21.41 3.77
CA ILE A 32 14.45 -21.98 2.96
C ILE A 32 13.86 -22.60 1.69
N ASN A 33 14.12 -22.02 0.52
CA ASN A 33 13.80 -22.60 -0.78
C ASN A 33 14.88 -22.20 -1.81
N GLU A 34 14.79 -22.74 -3.04
CA GLU A 34 15.79 -22.48 -4.10
C GLU A 34 15.95 -20.99 -4.40
N LEU A 35 14.86 -20.21 -4.36
CA LEU A 35 14.87 -18.77 -4.57
C LEU A 35 15.65 -18.06 -3.44
N THR A 36 15.30 -18.35 -2.18
CA THR A 36 15.97 -17.77 -1.00
C THR A 36 17.46 -18.06 -1.00
N LEU A 37 17.86 -19.29 -1.31
CA LEU A 37 19.27 -19.69 -1.40
C LEU A 37 20.00 -18.99 -2.56
N GLY A 38 19.33 -18.84 -3.71
CA GLY A 38 19.84 -18.10 -4.84
C GLY A 38 20.08 -16.62 -4.51
N ASN A 39 19.14 -15.99 -3.81
CA ASN A 39 19.23 -14.60 -3.37
C ASN A 39 20.38 -14.40 -2.38
N LEU A 40 20.50 -15.30 -1.39
CA LEU A 40 21.60 -15.29 -0.41
C LEU A 40 22.97 -15.36 -1.11
N LYS A 41 23.10 -16.22 -2.13
CA LYS A 41 24.35 -16.35 -2.90
C LYS A 41 24.71 -15.07 -3.66
N ARG A 42 23.72 -14.29 -4.09
CA ARG A 42 23.92 -13.03 -4.84
C ARG A 42 23.95 -11.79 -3.95
N GLY A 43 23.66 -11.92 -2.66
CA GLY A 43 23.50 -10.78 -1.75
C GLY A 43 22.28 -9.92 -2.08
N GLU A 44 21.27 -10.50 -2.73
CA GLU A 44 20.08 -9.79 -3.20
C GLU A 44 18.95 -9.85 -2.16
N TYR A 45 18.20 -8.76 -2.05
CA TYR A 45 17.03 -8.67 -1.20
C TYR A 45 15.77 -8.49 -2.04
N LEU A 46 14.90 -9.50 -2.04
CA LEU A 46 13.60 -9.36 -2.68
C LEU A 46 12.57 -8.84 -1.69
N PHE A 47 11.76 -7.91 -2.16
CA PHE A 47 10.60 -7.40 -1.44
C PHE A 47 9.44 -8.35 -1.63
N SER A 48 8.67 -8.53 -0.56
CA SER A 48 7.47 -9.35 -0.62
C SER A 48 6.30 -8.50 -1.07
N THR A 49 5.44 -9.09 -1.89
CA THR A 49 4.13 -8.47 -2.13
C THR A 49 3.28 -8.57 -0.86
N PRO A 50 2.34 -7.65 -0.62
CA PRO A 50 1.35 -7.75 0.46
C PRO A 50 0.64 -9.11 0.59
N PHE A 51 0.56 -9.92 -0.48
CA PHE A 51 -0.01 -11.28 -0.46
C PHE A 51 0.88 -12.34 0.15
N GLU A 52 2.19 -12.11 0.14
CA GLU A 52 3.20 -13.03 0.66
C GLU A 52 3.48 -12.76 2.14
N LEU A 53 2.79 -11.79 2.74
CA LEU A 53 2.80 -11.59 4.18
C LEU A 53 2.04 -12.73 4.86
N ASN A 54 2.71 -13.41 5.79
CA ASN A 54 2.19 -14.58 6.49
C ASN A 54 1.03 -14.28 7.45
N ASP A 55 0.81 -13.01 7.82
CA ASP A 55 -0.34 -12.61 8.64
C ASP A 55 -1.36 -11.84 7.80
N GLY A 56 -2.52 -12.46 7.55
CA GLY A 56 -3.64 -11.84 6.83
C GLY A 56 -4.26 -10.62 7.55
N ASN A 57 -3.88 -10.35 8.81
CA ASN A 57 -4.23 -9.15 9.55
C ASN A 57 -3.11 -8.10 9.59
N GLU A 58 -1.86 -8.45 9.25
CA GLU A 58 -0.79 -7.48 9.02
C GLU A 58 -0.89 -6.95 7.59
N GLY A 59 -1.19 -5.66 7.47
CA GLY A 59 -1.10 -4.95 6.18
C GLY A 59 -2.39 -4.85 5.38
N TYR A 60 -3.47 -5.57 5.72
CA TYR A 60 -4.76 -5.40 5.04
C TYR A 60 -5.63 -4.33 5.72
N PRO A 61 -5.78 -3.14 5.08
CA PRO A 61 -6.65 -2.12 5.61
C PRO A 61 -8.11 -2.57 5.52
N LYS A 62 -8.89 -2.16 6.50
CA LYS A 62 -10.35 -2.29 6.44
C LYS A 62 -10.88 -1.38 5.34
N LEU A 63 -11.48 -1.97 4.31
CA LEU A 63 -11.97 -1.21 3.17
C LEU A 63 -13.37 -0.68 3.43
N VAL A 64 -13.55 0.62 3.18
CA VAL A 64 -14.82 1.30 3.37
C VAL A 64 -15.18 2.14 2.15
N LEU A 65 -16.46 2.39 1.99
CA LEU A 65 -17.04 3.34 1.04
C LEU A 65 -17.68 4.45 1.86
N HIS A 66 -17.14 5.66 1.75
CA HIS A 66 -17.66 6.82 2.46
C HIS A 66 -17.54 8.07 1.59
N GLY A 67 -18.67 8.59 1.13
CA GLY A 67 -18.72 9.73 0.24
C GLY A 67 -20.14 10.17 -0.01
N ASP A 68 -20.30 11.12 -0.91
CA ASP A 68 -21.58 11.63 -1.35
C ASP A 68 -22.26 10.67 -2.35
N LYS A 69 -23.51 10.99 -2.71
CA LYS A 69 -24.27 10.20 -3.70
C LYS A 69 -23.53 10.07 -5.02
N GLU A 70 -22.83 11.12 -5.42
CA GLU A 70 -22.06 11.15 -6.66
C GLU A 70 -20.93 10.11 -6.65
N ALA A 71 -20.22 9.97 -5.53
CA ALA A 71 -19.21 8.92 -5.37
C ALA A 71 -19.79 7.52 -5.46
N TYR A 72 -20.95 7.27 -4.83
CA TYR A 72 -21.63 5.98 -4.97
C TYR A 72 -22.05 5.70 -6.41
N LEU A 73 -22.58 6.71 -7.13
CA LEU A 73 -22.96 6.57 -8.53
C LEU A 73 -21.76 6.19 -9.39
N ARG A 74 -20.69 6.99 -9.35
CA ARG A 74 -19.51 6.77 -10.21
C ARG A 74 -18.77 5.48 -9.88
N PHE A 75 -18.61 5.19 -8.59
CA PHE A 75 -17.96 3.95 -8.17
C PHE A 75 -18.75 2.72 -8.63
N SER A 76 -20.07 2.71 -8.47
CA SER A 76 -20.91 1.58 -8.89
C SER A 76 -20.83 1.36 -10.40
N TYR A 77 -20.89 2.44 -11.17
CA TYR A 77 -20.83 2.37 -12.62
C TYR A 77 -19.48 1.83 -13.08
N TRP A 78 -18.40 2.39 -12.53
CA TRP A 78 -17.03 1.96 -12.83
C TRP A 78 -16.80 0.48 -12.51
N VAL A 79 -17.25 0.04 -11.33
CA VAL A 79 -17.11 -1.35 -10.90
C VAL A 79 -17.93 -2.32 -11.77
N LEU A 80 -19.16 -1.96 -12.14
CA LEU A 80 -19.99 -2.78 -13.03
C LEU A 80 -19.37 -2.93 -14.42
N CYS A 81 -18.92 -1.81 -15.02
CA CYS A 81 -18.23 -1.82 -16.30
C CYS A 81 -16.96 -2.68 -16.25
N GLY A 82 -16.10 -2.46 -15.26
CA GLY A 82 -14.84 -3.18 -15.14
C GLY A 82 -15.01 -4.66 -14.83
N CYS A 83 -16.03 -5.01 -14.04
CA CYS A 83 -16.35 -6.42 -13.77
C CYS A 83 -16.92 -7.10 -15.03
N ALA A 84 -17.77 -6.41 -15.80
CA ALA A 84 -18.30 -6.93 -17.07
C ALA A 84 -17.20 -7.16 -18.11
N ASP A 85 -16.29 -6.19 -18.27
CA ASP A 85 -15.14 -6.31 -19.16
C ASP A 85 -14.22 -7.50 -18.76
N SER A 86 -14.09 -7.76 -17.46
CA SER A 86 -13.29 -8.90 -16.96
C SER A 86 -13.93 -10.28 -17.22
N LEU A 87 -15.24 -10.35 -17.43
CA LEU A 87 -15.99 -11.61 -17.58
C LEU A 87 -16.45 -11.87 -19.01
N TYR A 88 -16.70 -10.81 -19.78
CA TYR A 88 -17.38 -10.89 -21.07
C TYR A 88 -16.60 -10.09 -22.13
N ARG A 89 -16.56 -10.61 -23.35
CA ARG A 89 -16.16 -9.84 -24.54
C ARG A 89 -17.43 -9.34 -25.23
N LEU A 90 -17.91 -8.18 -24.82
CA LEU A 90 -19.14 -7.59 -25.33
C LEU A 90 -18.93 -6.95 -26.70
N SER A 91 -19.92 -7.11 -27.59
CA SER A 91 -20.03 -6.33 -28.83
C SER A 91 -20.40 -4.87 -28.53
N ALA A 92 -20.23 -3.98 -29.52
CA ALA A 92 -20.56 -2.56 -29.36
C ALA A 92 -22.02 -2.31 -28.95
N GLN A 93 -22.95 -3.11 -29.49
CA GLN A 93 -24.36 -3.04 -29.12
C GLN A 93 -24.60 -3.48 -27.67
N GLU A 94 -24.01 -4.60 -27.27
CA GLU A 94 -24.13 -5.11 -25.89
C GLU A 94 -23.48 -4.15 -24.87
N VAL A 95 -22.40 -3.46 -25.25
CA VAL A 95 -21.81 -2.39 -24.44
C VAL A 95 -22.79 -1.24 -24.23
N SER A 96 -23.46 -0.79 -25.29
CA SER A 96 -24.45 0.30 -25.20
C SER A 96 -25.62 -0.10 -24.29
N GLU A 97 -26.20 -1.28 -24.50
CA GLU A 97 -27.31 -1.79 -23.69
C GLU A 97 -26.91 -2.00 -22.23
N SER A 98 -25.71 -2.54 -21.99
CA SER A 98 -25.18 -2.74 -20.63
C SER A 98 -24.88 -1.41 -19.94
N SER A 99 -24.35 -0.42 -20.66
CA SER A 99 -24.05 0.91 -20.12
C SER A 99 -25.31 1.60 -19.61
N GLU A 100 -26.42 1.56 -20.36
CA GLU A 100 -27.70 2.13 -19.90
C GLU A 100 -28.19 1.44 -18.62
N LYS A 101 -28.16 0.11 -18.59
CA LYS A 101 -28.54 -0.67 -17.40
C LYS A 101 -27.64 -0.35 -16.20
N PHE A 102 -26.32 -0.32 -16.39
CA PHE A 102 -25.36 -0.02 -15.33
C PHE A 102 -25.53 1.41 -14.80
N ASN A 103 -25.86 2.37 -15.66
CA ASN A 103 -26.19 3.73 -15.24
C ASN A 103 -27.44 3.75 -14.34
N ARG A 104 -28.51 3.03 -14.73
CA ARG A 104 -29.73 2.93 -13.92
C ARG A 104 -29.48 2.28 -12.56
N ILE A 105 -28.72 1.19 -12.53
CA ILE A 105 -28.32 0.50 -11.29
C ILE A 105 -27.49 1.44 -10.42
N SER A 106 -26.50 2.12 -10.98
CA SER A 106 -25.61 3.02 -10.26
C SER A 106 -26.34 4.24 -9.68
N TYR A 107 -27.27 4.81 -10.44
CA TYR A 107 -28.16 5.83 -9.94
C TYR A 107 -29.00 5.31 -8.76
N LYS A 108 -29.56 4.11 -8.86
CA LYS A 108 -30.33 3.51 -7.78
C LYS A 108 -29.47 3.24 -6.53
N VAL A 109 -28.24 2.74 -6.69
CA VAL A 109 -27.27 2.60 -5.59
C VAL A 109 -27.02 3.95 -4.90
N SER A 110 -26.87 5.03 -5.66
CA SER A 110 -26.69 6.38 -5.09
C SER A 110 -27.89 6.88 -4.26
N GLN A 111 -29.10 6.38 -4.54
CA GLN A 111 -30.29 6.71 -3.75
C GLN A 111 -30.42 5.85 -2.50
N LEU A 112 -30.00 4.58 -2.58
CA LEU A 112 -30.00 3.65 -1.45
C LEU A 112 -28.81 3.86 -0.50
N SER A 113 -27.78 4.59 -0.93
CA SER A 113 -26.61 4.84 -0.10
C SER A 113 -26.93 5.69 1.12
N SER A 114 -26.23 5.40 2.22
CA SER A 114 -26.38 6.11 3.48
C SER A 114 -25.20 7.05 3.71
N LYS A 115 -25.37 8.04 4.58
CA LYS A 115 -24.25 8.88 5.05
C LYS A 115 -23.24 8.12 5.91
N ARG A 116 -23.55 6.89 6.37
CA ARG A 116 -22.64 6.10 7.19
C ARG A 116 -21.65 5.35 6.29
N PRO A 117 -20.38 5.20 6.72
CA PRO A 117 -19.41 4.38 6.00
C PRO A 117 -19.92 2.95 5.81
N LEU A 118 -19.91 2.48 4.57
CA LEU A 118 -20.28 1.10 4.21
C LEU A 118 -19.00 0.25 4.12
N LEU A 119 -19.01 -0.97 4.66
CA LEU A 119 -17.91 -1.90 4.41
C LEU A 119 -18.00 -2.44 2.98
N VAL A 120 -16.88 -2.61 2.31
CA VAL A 120 -16.86 -3.09 0.92
C VAL A 120 -17.51 -4.48 0.79
N GLU A 121 -17.39 -5.32 1.81
CA GLU A 121 -18.08 -6.63 1.91
C GLU A 121 -19.61 -6.49 1.78
N HIS A 122 -20.18 -5.39 2.27
CA HIS A 122 -21.62 -5.11 2.19
C HIS A 122 -22.02 -4.36 0.91
N PHE A 123 -21.07 -3.97 0.06
CA PHE A 123 -21.37 -3.27 -1.19
C PHE A 123 -22.15 -4.16 -2.18
N LYS A 124 -21.87 -5.46 -2.17
CA LYS A 124 -22.59 -6.45 -2.97
C LYS A 124 -24.08 -6.47 -2.66
N GLU A 125 -24.46 -6.43 -1.38
CA GLU A 125 -25.86 -6.42 -0.95
C GLU A 125 -26.56 -5.11 -1.34
N LEU A 126 -25.84 -3.98 -1.31
CA LEU A 126 -26.37 -2.71 -1.80
C LEU A 126 -26.63 -2.74 -3.31
N LEU A 127 -25.70 -3.29 -4.09
CA LEU A 127 -25.88 -3.49 -5.53
C LEU A 127 -27.03 -4.45 -5.84
N LYS A 128 -27.12 -5.57 -5.12
CA LYS A 128 -28.22 -6.53 -5.26
C LYS A 128 -29.57 -5.88 -4.96
N SER A 129 -29.67 -5.11 -3.89
CA SER A 129 -30.90 -4.36 -3.56
C SER A 129 -31.29 -3.38 -4.68
N ALA A 130 -30.32 -2.71 -5.31
CA ALA A 130 -30.58 -1.83 -6.43
C ALA A 130 -31.06 -2.57 -7.68
N ILE A 131 -30.48 -3.75 -7.97
CA ILE A 131 -30.86 -4.64 -9.07
C ILE A 131 -32.29 -5.17 -8.86
N ASP A 132 -32.60 -5.61 -7.64
CA ASP A 132 -33.91 -6.14 -7.27
C ASP A 132 -34.99 -5.05 -7.39
N ASP A 133 -34.73 -3.84 -6.88
CA ASP A 133 -35.65 -2.69 -6.98
C ASP A 133 -35.94 -2.25 -8.43
N LEU A 134 -35.00 -2.51 -9.35
CA LEU A 134 -35.17 -2.22 -10.78
C LEU A 134 -35.82 -3.38 -11.55
N GLY A 135 -36.07 -4.52 -10.90
CA GLY A 135 -36.66 -5.70 -11.53
C GLY A 135 -35.69 -6.50 -12.39
N PHE A 136 -34.38 -6.44 -12.11
CA PHE A 136 -33.34 -7.14 -12.86
C PHE A 136 -32.82 -8.42 -12.18
N ASN A 137 -33.50 -8.88 -11.12
CA ASN A 137 -33.12 -9.98 -10.21
C ASN A 137 -33.01 -11.39 -10.83
N GLY A 138 -33.24 -11.53 -12.13
CA GLY A 138 -33.06 -12.78 -12.88
C GLY A 138 -32.14 -12.66 -14.09
N GLU A 139 -31.52 -11.49 -14.32
CA GLU A 139 -30.68 -11.28 -15.48
C GLU A 139 -29.35 -12.06 -15.34
N PRO A 140 -29.04 -13.02 -16.25
CA PRO A 140 -27.88 -13.90 -16.09
C PRO A 140 -26.55 -13.17 -15.94
N MET A 141 -26.35 -12.10 -16.71
CA MET A 141 -25.15 -11.27 -16.64
C MET A 141 -24.99 -10.63 -15.26
N LEU A 142 -26.04 -10.00 -14.73
CA LEU A 142 -25.98 -9.33 -13.44
C LEU A 142 -25.75 -10.32 -12.29
N CYS A 143 -26.37 -11.49 -12.35
CA CYS A 143 -26.13 -12.58 -11.40
C CYS A 143 -24.66 -13.01 -11.39
N ALA A 144 -24.05 -13.18 -12.56
CA ALA A 144 -22.64 -13.53 -12.69
C ALA A 144 -21.70 -12.41 -12.18
N LEU A 145 -22.02 -11.15 -12.49
CA LEU A 145 -21.28 -9.99 -11.99
C LEU A 145 -21.29 -9.94 -10.46
N ILE A 146 -22.48 -10.05 -9.85
CA ILE A 146 -22.63 -10.04 -8.39
C ILE A 146 -21.86 -11.20 -7.74
N ALA A 147 -21.86 -12.38 -8.36
CA ALA A 147 -21.11 -13.53 -7.87
C ALA A 147 -19.59 -13.34 -7.91
N LYS A 148 -19.07 -12.51 -8.81
CA LYS A 148 -17.62 -12.27 -9.01
C LYS A 148 -17.13 -10.96 -8.42
N LEU A 149 -18.04 -10.07 -8.02
CA LEU A 149 -17.75 -8.71 -7.56
C LEU A 149 -16.70 -8.64 -6.45
N GLU A 150 -16.85 -9.45 -5.40
CA GLU A 150 -15.94 -9.45 -4.25
C GLU A 150 -14.51 -9.79 -4.68
N LYS A 151 -14.36 -10.86 -5.46
CA LYS A 151 -13.06 -11.26 -6.00
C LYS A 151 -12.48 -10.18 -6.92
N TYR A 152 -13.30 -9.62 -7.82
CA TYR A 152 -12.87 -8.56 -8.73
C TYR A 152 -12.33 -7.33 -7.99
N LEU A 153 -13.06 -6.84 -6.97
CA LEU A 153 -12.65 -5.69 -6.17
C LEU A 153 -11.37 -5.96 -5.37
N LEU A 154 -11.25 -7.17 -4.82
CA LEU A 154 -10.08 -7.61 -4.08
C LEU A 154 -8.85 -7.67 -5.00
N ASP A 155 -8.96 -8.35 -6.15
CA ASP A 155 -7.90 -8.47 -7.15
C ASP A 155 -7.46 -7.08 -7.67
N LEU A 156 -8.40 -6.16 -7.90
CA LEU A 156 -8.12 -4.82 -8.39
C LEU A 156 -7.38 -3.97 -7.35
N LEU A 157 -7.79 -4.02 -6.09
CA LEU A 157 -7.10 -3.33 -5.00
C LEU A 157 -5.67 -3.85 -4.86
N LEU A 158 -5.54 -5.16 -4.81
CA LEU A 158 -4.26 -5.80 -4.60
C LEU A 158 -3.29 -5.56 -5.75
N THR A 159 -3.77 -5.58 -6.99
CA THR A 159 -2.97 -5.19 -8.15
C THR A 159 -2.47 -3.75 -8.02
N ASP A 160 -3.32 -2.83 -7.55
CA ASP A 160 -2.94 -1.42 -7.39
C ASP A 160 -1.97 -1.22 -6.22
N ILE A 161 -2.15 -1.93 -5.10
CA ILE A 161 -1.21 -1.91 -3.97
C ILE A 161 0.14 -2.50 -4.40
N ASN A 162 0.17 -3.68 -5.01
CA ASN A 162 1.42 -4.33 -5.44
C ASN A 162 2.21 -3.52 -6.46
N LYS A 163 1.51 -2.76 -7.33
CA LYS A 163 2.17 -1.87 -8.29
C LYS A 163 2.81 -0.65 -7.63
N ARG A 164 2.29 -0.22 -6.48
CA ARG A 164 2.70 1.04 -5.83
C ARG A 164 3.61 0.83 -4.63
N TYR A 165 3.57 -0.34 -4.01
CA TYR A 165 4.20 -0.57 -2.72
C TYR A 165 4.96 -1.89 -2.70
N SER A 166 6.09 -1.88 -2.02
CA SER A 166 6.91 -3.03 -1.70
C SER A 166 7.20 -3.00 -0.21
N THR A 167 7.02 -4.12 0.49
CA THR A 167 7.18 -4.16 1.95
C THR A 167 8.29 -5.10 2.37
N LEU A 168 9.06 -4.69 3.38
CA LEU A 168 9.99 -5.54 4.13
C LEU A 168 9.74 -5.35 5.61
N SER A 169 9.61 -6.45 6.35
CA SER A 169 9.45 -6.44 7.79
C SER A 169 10.71 -6.98 8.46
N PHE A 170 11.14 -6.29 9.51
CA PHE A 170 12.27 -6.70 10.34
C PHE A 170 11.84 -6.84 11.80
N SER A 171 12.44 -7.80 12.50
CA SER A 171 12.33 -7.99 13.94
C SER A 171 13.53 -7.35 14.65
N LYS A 172 13.31 -6.87 15.88
CA LYS A 172 14.39 -6.45 16.79
C LYS A 172 15.04 -7.61 17.54
N SER A 173 14.45 -8.81 17.49
CA SER A 173 14.98 -10.00 18.14
C SER A 173 14.92 -11.21 17.20
N ALA A 174 16.04 -11.94 17.10
CA ALA A 174 16.13 -13.20 16.38
C ALA A 174 15.54 -14.39 17.16
N THR A 175 15.34 -14.26 18.47
CA THR A 175 15.10 -15.41 19.38
C THR A 175 13.66 -15.55 19.85
N ASN A 176 12.71 -14.76 19.33
CA ASN A 176 11.31 -14.85 19.74
C ASN A 176 10.66 -16.14 19.20
N PRO A 177 10.35 -17.17 20.02
CA PRO A 177 9.86 -18.45 19.54
C PRO A 177 8.49 -18.35 18.84
N THR A 178 7.67 -17.40 19.26
CA THR A 178 6.37 -17.11 18.64
C THR A 178 6.54 -16.65 17.18
N MET A 179 7.61 -15.88 16.89
CA MET A 179 7.94 -15.48 15.53
C MET A 179 8.40 -16.67 14.68
N TRP A 180 9.17 -17.60 15.25
CA TRP A 180 9.63 -18.81 14.56
C TRP A 180 8.49 -19.74 14.17
N GLY A 181 7.50 -19.88 15.06
CA GLY A 181 6.29 -20.66 14.79
C GLY A 181 5.42 -20.08 13.66
N HIS A 182 5.32 -18.75 13.56
CA HIS A 182 4.44 -18.09 12.58
C HIS A 182 5.10 -17.70 11.26
N TYR A 183 6.40 -17.33 11.27
CA TYR A 183 7.06 -16.73 10.10
C TYR A 183 8.25 -17.53 9.55
N ALA A 184 8.78 -18.50 10.30
CA ALA A 184 9.98 -19.25 9.94
C ALA A 184 9.70 -20.74 9.67
N ASP A 185 8.55 -21.05 9.05
CA ASP A 185 8.11 -22.43 8.74
C ASP A 185 8.27 -23.40 9.92
N ALA A 186 7.81 -22.97 11.11
CA ALA A 186 7.90 -23.72 12.35
C ALA A 186 9.30 -24.32 12.59
N ASP A 187 10.30 -23.43 12.71
CA ASP A 187 11.73 -23.69 12.99
C ASP A 187 12.60 -24.16 11.80
N LYS A 188 12.06 -24.25 10.58
CA LYS A 188 12.82 -24.66 9.38
C LYS A 188 13.38 -23.49 8.57
N GLY A 189 13.07 -22.25 8.95
CA GLY A 189 13.55 -21.04 8.30
C GLY A 189 14.99 -20.66 8.63
N MET A 190 15.46 -19.58 8.00
CA MET A 190 16.72 -18.91 8.33
C MET A 190 16.47 -17.47 8.79
N VAL A 191 17.40 -16.92 9.58
CA VAL A 191 17.42 -15.51 9.96
C VAL A 191 18.55 -14.80 9.24
N ILE A 192 18.20 -13.76 8.49
CA ILE A 192 19.16 -12.84 7.91
C ILE A 192 19.38 -11.71 8.91
N VAL A 193 20.64 -11.48 9.26
CA VAL A 193 21.06 -10.42 10.19
C VAL A 193 21.48 -9.22 9.36
N HIS A 194 20.87 -8.07 9.64
CA HIS A 194 21.21 -6.81 9.01
C HIS A 194 21.77 -5.86 10.06
N GLU A 195 22.87 -5.21 9.73
CA GLU A 195 23.34 -4.05 10.47
C GLU A 195 22.72 -2.79 9.86
N THR A 196 22.33 -1.87 10.74
CA THR A 196 21.70 -0.62 10.35
C THR A 196 22.57 0.51 10.85
N GLU A 197 22.70 1.59 10.06
CA GLU A 197 23.38 2.80 10.48
C GLU A 197 22.34 3.93 10.52
N ASN A 198 22.18 4.60 11.66
CA ASN A 198 21.18 5.67 11.84
C ASN A 198 19.74 5.25 11.46
N ASN A 199 19.33 4.03 11.84
CA ASN A 199 18.05 3.43 11.43
C ASN A 199 17.88 3.31 9.91
N LYS A 200 18.95 3.25 9.12
CA LYS A 200 18.86 2.99 7.69
C LYS A 200 19.42 1.62 7.34
N VAL A 201 18.86 1.04 6.27
CA VAL A 201 19.31 -0.23 5.70
C VAL A 201 19.55 -0.06 4.21
N GLU A 202 20.69 -0.55 3.73
CA GLU A 202 20.95 -0.63 2.29
C GLU A 202 20.13 -1.75 1.66
N VAL A 203 19.48 -1.45 0.54
CA VAL A 203 18.63 -2.40 -0.18
C VAL A 203 18.86 -2.32 -1.69
N GLU A 204 18.51 -3.41 -2.38
CA GLU A 204 18.41 -3.48 -3.83
C GLU A 204 16.97 -3.86 -4.21
N LEU A 205 16.28 -2.95 -4.89
CA LEU A 205 14.91 -3.12 -5.37
C LEU A 205 14.90 -3.79 -6.75
N PRO A 206 13.86 -4.59 -7.07
CA PRO A 206 13.73 -5.23 -8.38
C PRO A 206 13.47 -4.22 -9.53
N VAL A 207 13.06 -2.99 -9.20
CA VAL A 207 12.76 -1.91 -10.15
C VAL A 207 13.59 -0.67 -9.80
N PRO A 208 14.11 0.07 -10.80
CA PRO A 208 14.82 1.33 -10.56
C PRO A 208 13.93 2.35 -9.87
N THR A 209 14.11 2.52 -8.56
CA THR A 209 13.21 3.31 -7.69
C THR A 209 13.93 4.48 -7.05
N PHE A 210 15.21 4.34 -6.73
CA PHE A 210 15.97 5.37 -6.04
C PHE A 210 16.42 6.44 -7.03
N LEU A 211 16.02 7.69 -6.77
CA LEU A 211 16.45 8.82 -7.57
C LEU A 211 17.97 9.01 -7.39
N ARG A 212 18.71 8.95 -8.49
CA ARG A 212 20.15 9.23 -8.50
C ARG A 212 20.40 10.49 -9.31
N MET A 213 20.81 11.53 -8.63
CA MET A 213 21.29 12.75 -9.27
C MET A 213 22.78 12.57 -9.56
N SER A 214 23.16 12.58 -10.83
CA SER A 214 24.58 12.69 -11.19
C SER A 214 24.92 14.16 -11.33
N SER A 215 25.40 14.78 -10.25
CA SER A 215 26.09 16.07 -10.33
C SER A 215 27.50 15.82 -10.85
N VAL A 216 27.77 16.21 -12.10
CA VAL A 216 29.16 16.40 -12.51
C VAL A 216 29.52 17.80 -12.04
N ASN A 217 30.45 17.89 -11.10
CA ASN A 217 30.98 19.15 -10.59
C ASN A 217 31.73 19.91 -11.69
N GLU A 218 31.01 20.61 -12.56
CA GLU A 218 31.60 21.73 -13.28
C GLU A 218 31.21 23.01 -12.54
N LYS A 219 32.20 23.56 -11.83
CA LYS A 219 32.13 24.94 -11.33
C LYS A 219 32.05 25.85 -12.55
N ILE A 220 30.86 26.35 -12.84
CA ILE A 220 30.70 27.58 -13.60
C ILE A 220 30.07 28.58 -12.63
N ASP A 221 30.75 29.72 -12.46
CA ASP A 221 30.44 30.85 -11.58
C ASP A 221 29.15 30.74 -10.74
N GLY A 222 29.30 30.14 -9.56
CA GLY A 222 28.34 30.26 -8.45
C GLY A 222 27.12 29.32 -8.47
N GLY A 223 27.03 28.36 -9.40
CA GLY A 223 25.90 27.42 -9.46
C GLY A 223 26.30 25.95 -9.64
N TYR A 224 25.37 25.05 -9.29
CA TYR A 224 25.46 23.61 -9.57
C TYR A 224 24.62 23.29 -10.81
N GLU A 225 25.21 22.65 -11.82
CA GLU A 225 24.48 22.11 -12.96
C GLU A 225 24.21 20.60 -12.76
N ILE A 226 22.93 20.22 -12.82
CA ILE A 226 22.53 18.80 -12.76
C ILE A 226 22.68 18.21 -14.17
N LYS A 227 23.76 17.44 -14.41
CA LYS A 227 24.04 16.84 -15.73
C LYS A 227 23.15 15.63 -16.07
N GLY A 228 22.47 15.04 -15.09
CA GLY A 228 21.60 13.91 -15.33
C GLY A 228 20.78 13.51 -14.10
N LEU A 229 19.53 13.15 -14.36
CA LEU A 229 18.63 12.51 -13.41
C LEU A 229 18.41 11.08 -13.87
N GLY A 230 18.79 10.11 -13.04
CA GLY A 230 18.58 8.69 -13.30
C GLY A 230 17.88 8.02 -12.12
N THR A 231 17.49 6.77 -12.31
CA THR A 231 17.00 5.90 -11.24
C THR A 231 17.93 4.72 -11.05
N SER A 232 18.03 4.25 -9.81
CA SER A 232 18.86 3.12 -9.38
C SER A 232 18.00 2.09 -8.66
N ASN A 233 18.40 0.83 -8.79
CA ASN A 233 17.82 -0.27 -8.03
C ASN A 233 18.38 -0.31 -6.60
N LYS A 234 19.60 0.21 -6.39
CA LYS A 234 20.26 0.27 -5.07
C LYS A 234 20.06 1.62 -4.39
N GLY A 235 19.79 1.60 -3.09
CA GLY A 235 19.66 2.79 -2.25
C GLY A 235 19.53 2.45 -0.78
N GLU A 236 19.36 3.49 0.04
CA GLU A 236 19.10 3.37 1.48
C GLU A 236 17.61 3.55 1.75
N LEU A 237 17.07 2.75 2.66
CA LEU A 237 15.73 2.96 3.22
C LEU A 237 15.79 3.27 4.71
N SER A 238 14.92 4.17 5.16
CA SER A 238 14.75 4.44 6.59
C SER A 238 13.84 3.38 7.24
N LEU A 239 14.31 2.75 8.32
CA LEU A 239 13.55 1.81 9.12
C LEU A 239 12.59 2.55 10.05
N GLU A 240 11.30 2.39 9.77
CA GLU A 240 10.24 2.95 10.58
C GLU A 240 9.76 1.93 11.62
N GLN A 241 9.58 2.37 12.86
CA GLN A 241 9.01 1.51 13.89
C GLN A 241 7.53 1.27 13.61
N VAL A 242 7.16 0.01 13.37
CA VAL A 242 5.76 -0.37 13.18
C VAL A 242 4.99 -0.12 14.49
N SER A 243 4.06 0.83 14.43
CA SER A 243 3.13 1.10 15.52
C SER A 243 1.92 0.22 15.39
N TYR A 244 1.88 -0.88 16.14
CA TYR A 244 0.72 -1.76 16.21
C TYR A 244 -0.49 -1.00 16.76
N ARG A 245 -1.52 -0.85 15.94
CA ARG A 245 -2.78 -0.24 16.35
C ARG A 245 -3.76 -1.32 16.76
N LYS A 246 -4.56 -1.02 17.79
CA LYS A 246 -5.68 -1.88 18.22
C LYS A 246 -6.70 -2.13 17.09
N ASN A 247 -6.85 -1.16 16.18
CA ASN A 247 -7.76 -1.25 15.04
C ASN A 247 -6.99 -1.18 13.73
N ARG A 248 -7.39 -2.00 12.75
CA ARG A 248 -6.88 -1.95 11.38
C ARG A 248 -7.08 -0.57 10.75
N PRO A 249 -6.12 -0.04 9.97
CA PRO A 249 -6.30 1.20 9.24
C PRO A 249 -7.49 1.08 8.29
N GLN A 250 -8.25 2.16 8.06
CA GLN A 250 -9.35 2.16 7.11
C GLN A 250 -8.95 2.85 5.82
N ILE A 251 -9.22 2.25 4.67
CA ILE A 251 -9.05 2.92 3.37
C ILE A 251 -10.43 3.17 2.76
N ASN A 252 -10.66 4.43 2.37
CA ASN A 252 -11.85 4.81 1.60
C ASN A 252 -11.62 4.57 0.11
N LEU A 253 -12.31 3.58 -0.49
CA LEU A 253 -12.10 3.24 -1.89
C LEU A 253 -12.57 4.32 -2.87
N PHE A 254 -13.52 5.19 -2.47
CA PHE A 254 -13.94 6.31 -3.32
C PHE A 254 -12.78 7.28 -3.55
N HIS A 255 -12.07 7.64 -2.48
CA HIS A 255 -10.90 8.48 -2.59
C HIS A 255 -9.75 7.76 -3.31
N TRP A 256 -9.56 6.45 -3.05
CA TRP A 256 -8.48 5.66 -3.64
C TRP A 256 -8.59 5.51 -5.16
N PHE A 257 -9.79 5.24 -5.66
CA PHE A 257 -10.04 4.97 -7.09
C PHE A 257 -10.70 6.13 -7.85
N SER A 258 -10.90 7.30 -7.24
CA SER A 258 -11.58 8.42 -7.90
C SER A 258 -10.92 8.83 -9.23
N ASN A 259 -9.61 8.65 -9.36
CA ASN A 259 -8.87 8.95 -10.59
C ASN A 259 -9.15 7.96 -11.74
N LYS A 260 -9.79 6.81 -11.44
CA LYS A 260 -10.20 5.80 -12.43
C LYS A 260 -11.68 5.91 -12.80
N PHE A 261 -12.42 6.83 -12.18
CA PHE A 261 -13.83 7.04 -12.51
C PHE A 261 -13.97 7.73 -13.86
N PHE A 262 -15.14 7.55 -14.48
CA PHE A 262 -15.47 8.21 -15.72
C PHE A 262 -15.90 9.65 -15.47
N PHE A 263 -15.32 10.58 -16.24
CA PHE A 263 -15.70 11.99 -16.29
C PHE A 263 -15.82 12.39 -17.76
N SER A 264 -16.76 13.28 -18.05
CA SER A 264 -16.91 13.90 -19.36
C SER A 264 -15.72 14.81 -19.68
N GLU A 265 -15.49 15.07 -20.97
CA GLU A 265 -14.46 16.02 -21.41
C GLU A 265 -14.66 17.39 -20.75
N SER A 266 -15.92 17.84 -20.64
CA SER A 266 -16.26 19.10 -19.98
C SER A 266 -15.80 19.13 -18.51
N GLU A 267 -16.00 18.05 -17.77
CA GLU A 267 -15.57 17.95 -16.37
C GLU A 267 -14.05 17.98 -16.25
N TYR A 268 -13.33 17.30 -17.16
CA TYR A 268 -11.87 17.36 -17.21
C TYR A 268 -11.37 18.78 -17.48
N HIS A 269 -12.00 19.51 -18.42
CA HIS A 269 -11.63 20.89 -18.73
C HIS A 269 -11.72 21.84 -17.52
N TYR A 270 -12.59 21.55 -16.55
CA TYR A 270 -12.76 22.35 -15.33
C TYR A 270 -12.04 21.77 -14.11
N ASN A 271 -11.11 20.82 -14.29
CA ASN A 271 -10.43 20.12 -13.19
C ASN A 271 -11.39 19.50 -12.16
N TYR A 272 -12.61 19.17 -12.60
CA TYR A 272 -13.61 18.58 -11.72
C TYR A 272 -13.14 17.26 -11.10
N PRO A 273 -12.44 16.35 -11.82
CA PRO A 273 -11.93 15.11 -11.22
C PRO A 273 -11.04 15.33 -9.99
N GLU A 274 -10.20 16.37 -10.01
CA GLU A 274 -9.31 16.71 -8.90
C GLU A 274 -10.11 17.25 -7.71
N SER A 275 -11.04 18.17 -7.98
CA SER A 275 -11.93 18.72 -6.94
C SER A 275 -12.83 17.64 -6.32
N PHE A 276 -13.32 16.73 -7.14
CA PHE A 276 -14.12 15.58 -6.73
C PHE A 276 -13.29 14.68 -5.82
N ARG A 277 -12.06 14.31 -6.22
CA ARG A 277 -11.16 13.51 -5.38
C ARG A 277 -10.89 14.18 -4.03
N ALA A 278 -10.62 15.48 -4.03
CA ALA A 278 -10.37 16.25 -2.81
C ALA A 278 -11.58 16.30 -1.88
N SER A 279 -12.80 16.26 -2.44
CA SER A 279 -14.04 16.22 -1.66
C SER A 279 -14.29 14.86 -0.97
N GLN A 280 -13.70 13.78 -1.46
CA GLN A 280 -13.85 12.46 -0.85
C GLN A 280 -12.94 12.33 0.37
N GLN A 281 -13.51 11.93 1.52
CA GLN A 281 -12.75 11.84 2.77
C GLN A 281 -11.54 10.88 2.65
N PRO A 282 -10.30 11.37 2.81
CA PRO A 282 -9.11 10.54 2.87
C PRO A 282 -9.04 9.89 4.25
N LYS A 283 -9.77 8.79 4.47
CA LYS A 283 -9.63 8.01 5.70
C LYS A 283 -8.33 7.24 5.66
N ASP A 284 -7.42 7.55 6.61
CA ASP A 284 -6.07 6.97 6.84
C ASP A 284 -5.23 6.71 5.57
N HIS A 285 -5.65 7.22 4.41
CA HIS A 285 -5.04 7.01 3.10
C HIS A 285 -3.67 7.66 3.06
N GLU A 286 -3.56 8.88 3.56
CA GLU A 286 -2.29 9.59 3.69
C GLU A 286 -1.35 8.92 4.68
N LYS A 287 -1.87 8.20 5.69
CA LYS A 287 -1.05 7.49 6.69
C LYS A 287 -0.59 6.12 6.20
N PHE A 288 -1.44 5.37 5.50
CA PHE A 288 -1.04 4.16 4.79
C PHE A 288 -0.01 4.53 3.70
N SER A 289 -0.24 5.62 2.97
CA SER A 289 0.72 6.16 2.01
C SER A 289 1.98 6.69 2.69
N ALA A 290 1.93 7.34 3.86
CA ALA A 290 3.12 7.84 4.57
C ALA A 290 3.95 6.73 5.23
N ILE A 291 3.31 5.63 5.65
CA ILE A 291 4.00 4.41 6.10
C ILE A 291 4.70 3.72 4.91
N LEU A 292 4.24 3.95 3.67
CA LEU A 292 4.71 3.23 2.47
C LEU A 292 5.44 4.10 1.43
N ASN A 293 5.45 5.43 1.55
CA ASN A 293 6.02 6.39 0.59
C ASN A 293 7.11 7.29 1.18
N ARG A 294 7.74 6.91 2.29
CA ARG A 294 8.98 7.58 2.70
C ARG A 294 10.15 6.74 2.21
N PRO A 295 11.00 7.26 1.30
CA PRO A 295 12.26 6.60 0.97
C PRO A 295 13.08 6.44 2.25
#